data_AF-A0A935EKK5-F1
#
_entry.id   AF-A0A935EKK5-F1
#
_cell.length_a   1.000
_cell.length_b   1.000
_cell.length_c   1.000
_cell.angle_alpha   90.00
_cell.angle_beta   90.00
_cell.angle_gamma   90.00
#
_symmetry.space_group_name_H-M   'P 1'
#
loop_
_entity.id
_entity.type
_entity.pdbx_description
1 polymer ?
#
loop_
_entity_poly.entity_id
_entity_poly.type
_entity_poly.pdbx_seq_one_letter_code
_entity_poly.pdbx_strand_id
1 'polypeptide(L)'
;MVRFVSAVFERWMSFSEIRYGYRSQDYPFSYLEVIIDPKTGKGEGSYFQAARIRARGNNTVEIEDFGTFPSRLMRVRLRVRIPA
;
A
#
# COMPACT_ATOMS: atom_id res chain seq x y z
N MET A 1 18.75 6.90 10.03
CA MET A 1 17.97 7.11 8.79
C MET A 1 16.80 6.14 8.82
N VAL A 2 15.58 6.64 8.69
CA VAL A 2 14.35 5.83 8.76
C VAL A 2 14.30 4.86 7.57
N ARG A 3 13.76 3.65 7.77
CA ARG A 3 13.59 2.67 6.69
C ARG A 3 12.18 2.81 6.12
N PHE A 4 12.12 3.07 4.82
CA PHE A 4 10.88 3.10 4.05
C PHE A 4 10.78 1.82 3.21
N VAL A 5 9.61 1.19 3.25
CA VAL A 5 9.27 0.05 2.41
C VAL A 5 7.95 0.37 1.72
N SER A 6 7.94 0.30 0.40
CA SER A 6 6.75 0.47 -0.42
C SER A 6 6.54 -0.77 -1.28
N ALA A 7 5.29 -1.22 -1.37
CA ALA A 7 4.90 -2.37 -2.16
C ALA A 7 3.59 -2.09 -2.90
N VAL A 8 3.51 -2.59 -4.13
CA VAL A 8 2.36 -2.51 -5.02
C VAL A 8 2.05 -3.92 -5.48
N PHE A 9 0.78 -4.30 -5.49
CA PHE A 9 0.33 -5.57 -6.03
C PHE A 9 -1.05 -5.43 -6.67
N GLU A 10 -1.34 -6.30 -7.63
CA GLU A 10 -2.68 -6.39 -8.22
C GLU A 10 -3.68 -6.81 -7.13
N ARG A 11 -4.79 -6.07 -7.00
CA ARG A 11 -5.79 -6.38 -5.99
C ARG A 11 -6.74 -7.45 -6.49
N TRP A 12 -7.28 -8.23 -5.58
CA TRP A 12 -8.38 -9.12 -5.91
C TRP A 12 -9.67 -8.32 -6.09
N MET A 13 -10.28 -8.49 -7.27
CA MET A 13 -11.59 -7.94 -7.61
C MET A 13 -12.65 -9.03 -7.51
N SER A 14 -13.81 -8.70 -6.96
CA SER A 14 -14.92 -9.66 -6.90
C SER A 14 -15.62 -9.80 -8.26
N PHE A 15 -16.20 -10.96 -8.54
CA PHE A 15 -16.97 -11.17 -9.78
C PHE A 15 -18.10 -10.15 -9.93
N SER A 16 -18.82 -9.84 -8.84
CA SER A 16 -19.88 -8.83 -8.84
C SER A 16 -19.36 -7.45 -9.20
N GLU A 17 -18.20 -7.07 -8.65
CA GLU A 17 -17.55 -5.80 -8.94
C GLU A 17 -17.27 -5.66 -10.44
N ILE A 18 -16.72 -6.71 -11.05
CA ILE A 18 -16.43 -6.79 -12.49
C ILE A 18 -17.73 -6.75 -13.31
N ARG A 19 -18.71 -7.59 -12.95
CA ARG A 19 -19.97 -7.75 -13.69
C ARG A 19 -20.82 -6.49 -13.73
N TYR A 20 -20.84 -5.73 -12.64
CA TYR A 20 -21.70 -4.55 -12.50
C TYR A 20 -20.98 -3.21 -12.78
N GLY A 21 -19.72 -3.22 -13.20
CA GLY A 21 -19.05 -1.98 -13.61
C GLY A 21 -18.77 -1.00 -12.47
N TYR A 22 -18.45 -1.48 -11.27
CA TYR A 22 -18.26 -0.60 -10.11
C TYR A 22 -17.04 0.31 -10.30
N ARG A 23 -17.10 1.53 -9.72
CA ARG A 23 -16.00 2.53 -9.80
C ARG A 23 -14.67 2.02 -9.23
N SER A 24 -14.71 1.05 -8.32
CA SER A 24 -13.49 0.42 -7.78
C SER A 24 -12.66 -0.29 -8.86
N GLN A 25 -13.23 -0.64 -10.02
CA GLN A 25 -12.48 -1.20 -11.16
C GLN A 25 -11.38 -0.26 -11.67
N ASP A 26 -11.55 1.06 -11.54
CA ASP A 26 -10.52 2.05 -11.92
C ASP A 26 -9.30 2.06 -10.98
N TYR A 27 -9.36 1.28 -9.89
CA TYR A 27 -8.37 1.22 -8.82
C TYR A 27 -7.87 -0.23 -8.66
N PRO A 28 -7.17 -0.80 -9.66
CA PRO A 28 -6.90 -2.24 -9.72
C PRO A 28 -5.73 -2.71 -8.83
N PHE A 29 -5.07 -1.81 -8.12
CA PHE A 29 -3.92 -2.14 -7.28
C PHE A 29 -4.25 -2.05 -5.80
N SER A 30 -3.45 -2.69 -4.98
CA SER A 30 -3.31 -2.36 -3.57
C SER A 30 -1.93 -1.77 -3.34
N TYR A 31 -1.84 -0.83 -2.40
CA TYR A 31 -0.59 -0.17 -2.05
C TYR A 31 -0.32 -0.30 -0.56
N LEU A 32 0.93 -0.60 -0.22
CA LEU A 32 1.42 -0.73 1.15
C LEU A 32 2.64 0.16 1.32
N GLU A 33 2.60 1.00 2.34
CA GLU A 33 3.74 1.80 2.78
C GLU A 33 4.03 1.51 4.25
N VAL A 34 5.30 1.31 4.57
CA VAL A 34 5.77 1.05 5.94
C VAL A 34 6.99 1.89 6.24
N ILE A 35 6.95 2.55 7.39
CA ILE A 35 7.98 3.43 7.91
C ILE A 35 8.47 2.85 9.23
N ILE A 36 9.76 2.52 9.33
CA ILE A 36 10.36 1.88 10.52
C ILE A 36 11.53 2.71 11.04
N ASP A 37 11.50 2.99 12.34
CA ASP A 37 12.68 3.50 13.04
C ASP A 37 13.69 2.36 13.23
N PRO A 38 14.89 2.43 12.63
CA PRO A 38 15.88 1.37 12.74
C PRO A 38 16.44 1.21 14.16
N LYS A 39 16.37 2.25 15.02
CA LYS A 39 16.91 2.19 16.38
C LYS A 39 16.00 1.41 17.30
N THR A 40 14.69 1.62 17.19
CA THR A 40 13.69 0.98 18.05
C THR A 40 13.06 -0.26 17.42
N GLY A 41 13.20 -0.42 16.10
CA GLY A 41 12.53 -1.46 15.31
C GLY A 41 11.00 -1.30 15.27
N LYS A 42 10.46 -0.19 15.78
CA LYS A 42 9.03 0.12 15.75
C LYS A 42 8.71 0.94 14.51
N GLY A 43 7.51 0.75 14.00
CA GLY A 43 7.05 1.48 12.83
C GLY A 43 5.54 1.61 12.76
N GLU A 44 5.13 2.26 11.69
CA GLU A 44 3.76 2.43 11.27
C GLU A 44 3.70 2.32 9.75
N GLY A 45 2.49 2.37 9.20
CA GLY A 45 2.31 2.32 7.77
C GLY A 45 0.91 2.68 7.32
N SER A 46 0.73 2.66 6.02
CA SER A 46 -0.53 2.91 5.33
C SER A 46 -0.79 1.79 4.35
N TYR A 47 -2.06 1.38 4.25
CA TYR A 47 -2.52 0.37 3.32
C TYR A 47 -3.75 0.88 2.58
N PHE A 48 -3.66 0.91 1.25
CA PHE A 48 -4.77 1.23 0.36
C PHE A 48 -5.24 -0.08 -0.27
N GLN A 49 -6.48 -0.48 0.05
CA GLN A 49 -7.04 -1.73 -0.47
C GLN A 49 -7.31 -1.64 -1.98
N ALA A 50 -7.83 -0.49 -2.42
CA ALA A 50 -8.05 -0.18 -3.82
C ALA A 50 -7.33 1.14 -4.13
N ALA A 51 -6.34 1.05 -5.01
CA ALA A 51 -5.46 2.14 -5.39
C ALA A 51 -5.36 2.25 -6.90
N ARG A 52 -5.25 3.49 -7.37
CA ARG A 52 -4.92 3.82 -8.75
C ARG A 52 -3.53 4.41 -8.79
N ILE A 53 -2.68 3.89 -9.68
CA ILE A 53 -1.28 4.29 -9.79
C ILE A 53 -1.06 4.93 -11.16
N ARG A 54 -0.44 6.10 -11.18
CA ARG A 54 -0.16 6.86 -12.40
C ARG A 54 1.27 7.39 -12.41
N ALA A 55 1.99 7.16 -13.51
CA ALA A 55 3.25 7.87 -13.76
C ALA A 55 2.92 9.29 -14.27
N ARG A 56 3.48 10.32 -13.64
CA ARG A 56 3.26 11.73 -14.02
C ARG A 56 4.45 12.36 -14.77
N GLY A 57 5.48 11.58 -15.09
CA GLY A 57 6.75 12.08 -15.61
C GLY A 57 7.63 12.64 -14.49
N ASN A 58 8.84 13.12 -14.83
CA ASN A 58 9.80 13.69 -13.87
C ASN A 58 10.05 12.81 -12.64
N ASN A 59 10.16 11.50 -12.85
CA ASN A 59 10.40 10.53 -11.79
C ASN A 59 9.35 10.55 -10.67
N THR A 60 8.12 10.96 -10.98
CA THR A 60 7.00 11.07 -10.04
C THR A 60 5.94 10.00 -10.33
N VAL A 61 5.56 9.28 -9.28
CA VAL A 61 4.43 8.34 -9.28
C VAL A 61 3.35 8.88 -8.35
N GLU A 62 2.15 9.04 -8.88
CA GLU A 62 0.95 9.37 -8.12
C GLU A 62 0.26 8.08 -7.69
N ILE A 63 -0.10 8.02 -6.41
CA ILE A 63 -0.82 6.90 -5.81
C ILE A 63 -2.09 7.47 -5.20
N GLU A 64 -3.23 7.03 -5.72
CA GLU A 64 -4.55 7.54 -5.35
C GLU A 64 -5.35 6.43 -4.68
N ASP A 65 -5.89 6.70 -3.49
CA ASP A 65 -6.79 5.81 -2.76
C ASP A 65 -8.24 5.96 -3.27
N PHE A 66 -8.96 4.85 -3.43
CA PHE A 66 -10.37 4.84 -3.79
C PHE A 66 -11.27 5.46 -2.70
N GLY A 67 -10.85 5.45 -1.42
CA GLY A 67 -11.55 6.08 -0.30
C GLY A 67 -12.40 5.07 0.52
N THR A 68 -12.32 5.07 1.85
CA THR A 68 -12.87 6.14 2.71
C THR A 68 -11.90 6.62 3.79
N PHE A 69 -10.93 5.79 4.19
CA PHE A 69 -9.75 6.17 4.99
C PHE A 69 -8.66 5.16 4.66
N PRO A 70 -7.42 5.58 4.34
CA PRO A 70 -6.34 4.64 4.20
C PRO A 70 -6.18 3.87 5.51
N SER A 71 -6.10 2.54 5.41
CA SER A 71 -5.97 1.71 6.60
C SER A 71 -4.60 1.96 7.22
N ARG A 72 -4.57 2.50 8.44
CA ARG A 72 -3.32 2.73 9.16
C ARG A 72 -2.83 1.42 9.78
N LEU A 73 -1.59 1.06 9.48
CA LEU A 73 -0.91 -0.08 10.09
C LEU A 73 -0.30 0.34 11.42
N MET A 74 -0.92 -0.11 12.49
CA MET A 74 -0.44 0.14 13.86
C MET A 74 0.54 -0.94 14.31
N ARG A 75 1.50 -0.55 15.16
CA ARG A 75 2.43 -1.45 15.85
C ARG A 75 3.26 -2.34 14.91
N VAL A 76 3.69 -1.81 13.75
CA VAL A 76 4.65 -2.51 12.90
C VAL A 76 5.95 -2.74 13.68
N ARG A 77 6.52 -3.94 13.56
CA ARG A 77 7.81 -4.27 14.18
C ARG A 77 8.73 -4.98 13.21
N LEU A 78 9.96 -4.52 13.14
CA LEU A 78 11.03 -5.22 12.46
C LEU A 78 11.43 -6.46 13.26
N ARG A 79 11.32 -7.64 12.65
CA ARG A 79 11.94 -8.88 13.16
C ARG A 79 13.09 -9.24 12.25
N VAL A 80 14.33 -9.08 12.74
CA VAL A 80 15.51 -9.58 12.05
C VAL A 80 15.59 -11.09 12.33
N ARG A 81 15.22 -11.91 11.34
CA ARG A 81 15.48 -13.34 11.39
C ARG A 81 16.90 -13.53 10.85
N ILE A 82 17.85 -13.88 11.71
CA ILE A 82 19.16 -14.35 11.28
C ILE A 82 18.92 -15.73 10.65
N PRO A 83 19.23 -15.96 9.36
CA PRO A 83 19.19 -17.30 8.81
C PRO A 83 20.20 -18.17 9.59
N ALA A 84 19.76 -19.34 10.05
CA ALA A 84 20.64 -20.36 10.60
C ALA A 84 21.47 -21.00 9.49
#